data_AF-A0A838U8L3-F1
#
_entry.id   AF-A0A838U8L3-F1
#
_cell.length_a   1.000
_cell.length_b   1.000
_cell.length_c   1.000
_cell.angle_alpha   90.00
_cell.angle_beta   90.00
_cell.angle_gamma   90.00
#
_symmetry.space_group_name_H-M   'P 1'
#
loop_
_entity.id
_entity.type
_entity.pdbx_description
1 polymer ?
#
loop_
_entity_poly.entity_id
_entity_poly.type
_entity_poly.pdbx_seq_one_letter_code
_entity_poly.pdbx_strand_id
1 'polypeptide(L)'
;MSANPDAIGGNVHAESGKHPKGLYVLFATEMWERFSFYSMLALFTLYLRDPTEGFGWTASEATSLYANYLMFVYASPLIGGLIADKITGYRKAVMIGGFFFMAGHGLLSIPALWAVYLALTCLVIGNGFFKPNVSTMVGNL
;
A
#
# COMPACT_ATOMS: atom_id res chain seq x y z
N MET A 1 -7.15 34.05 -56.87
CA MET A 1 -7.64 33.07 -55.87
C MET A 1 -6.42 32.36 -55.29
N SER A 2 -5.67 33.02 -54.39
CA SER A 2 -4.50 32.38 -53.77
C SER A 2 -4.97 31.56 -52.56
N ALA A 3 -4.65 30.27 -52.56
CA ALA A 3 -4.87 29.43 -51.40
C ALA A 3 -4.05 29.96 -50.22
N ASN A 4 -4.71 30.17 -49.08
CA ASN A 4 -4.10 30.57 -47.83
C ASN A 4 -3.30 29.38 -47.25
N PRO A 5 -1.96 29.48 -47.09
CA PRO A 5 -1.14 28.40 -46.52
C PRO A 5 -1.30 28.23 -45.00
N ASP A 6 -2.08 29.08 -44.32
CA ASP A 6 -2.19 29.08 -42.84
C ASP A 6 -3.18 28.05 -42.28
N ALA A 7 -3.72 27.14 -43.09
CA ALA A 7 -4.74 26.17 -42.64
C ALA A 7 -4.18 24.95 -41.87
N ILE A 8 -2.85 24.82 -41.72
CA ILE A 8 -2.22 23.68 -41.01
C ILE A 8 -1.20 24.21 -39.98
N GLY A 9 -1.68 25.09 -39.10
CA GLY A 9 -0.89 25.67 -38.02
C GLY A 9 -1.55 25.47 -36.66
N GLY A 10 -2.03 24.25 -36.39
CA GLY A 10 -2.44 23.88 -35.03
C GLY A 10 -1.21 23.92 -34.13
N ASN A 11 -1.08 24.98 -33.33
CA ASN A 11 -0.12 25.04 -32.23
C ASN A 11 -0.44 23.89 -31.26
N VAL A 12 0.15 22.72 -31.51
CA VAL A 12 0.29 21.70 -30.47
C VAL A 12 1.34 22.26 -29.53
N HIS A 13 0.90 23.11 -28.61
CA HIS A 13 1.63 23.33 -27.38
C HIS A 13 1.70 21.97 -26.69
N ALA A 14 2.76 21.21 -26.96
CA ALA A 14 3.15 20.11 -26.11
C ALA A 14 3.48 20.74 -24.77
N GLU A 15 2.48 20.80 -23.88
CA GLU A 15 2.69 21.27 -22.52
C GLU A 15 3.85 20.47 -21.93
N SER A 16 4.90 21.18 -21.48
CA SER A 16 6.10 20.53 -20.98
C SER A 16 5.70 19.62 -19.81
N GLY A 17 5.90 18.31 -19.99
CA GLY A 17 5.41 17.24 -19.12
C GLY A 17 5.98 17.25 -17.71
N LYS A 18 5.47 18.14 -16.86
CA LYS A 18 5.72 18.14 -15.42
C LYS A 18 4.46 17.65 -14.72
N HIS A 19 4.56 16.48 -14.08
CA HIS A 19 3.49 15.94 -13.28
C HIS A 19 3.22 16.80 -12.03
N PRO A 20 1.99 16.76 -11.48
CA PRO A 20 1.66 17.47 -10.24
C PRO A 20 2.63 17.12 -9.12
N LYS A 21 3.04 18.10 -8.30
CA LYS A 21 4.00 17.88 -7.19
C LYS A 21 3.52 16.81 -6.20
N GLY A 22 2.20 16.70 -6.01
CA GLY A 22 1.59 15.67 -5.17
C GLY A 22 1.86 14.24 -5.66
N LEU A 23 2.03 14.06 -6.98
CA LEU A 23 2.29 12.74 -7.57
C LEU A 23 3.61 12.17 -7.07
N TYR A 24 4.67 12.99 -6.97
CA TYR A 24 5.98 12.52 -6.48
C TYR A 24 5.91 12.03 -5.04
N VAL A 25 5.12 12.70 -4.19
CA VAL A 25 4.91 12.29 -2.80
C VAL A 25 4.11 10.99 -2.74
N LEU A 26 3.00 10.90 -3.50
CA LEU A 26 2.18 9.69 -3.53
C LEU A 26 2.94 8.49 -4.10
N PHE A 27 3.73 8.70 -5.17
CA PHE A 27 4.62 7.70 -5.73
C PHE A 27 5.64 7.21 -4.70
N ALA A 28 6.36 8.12 -4.04
CA ALA A 28 7.34 7.72 -3.02
C ALA A 28 6.68 6.98 -1.85
N THR A 29 5.49 7.41 -1.45
CA THR A 29 4.72 6.77 -0.38
C THR A 29 4.30 5.35 -0.78
N GLU A 30 3.78 5.17 -1.99
CA GLU A 30 3.41 3.85 -2.52
C GLU A 30 4.63 2.94 -2.71
N MET A 31 5.75 3.50 -3.19
CA MET A 31 6.99 2.74 -3.36
C MET A 31 7.50 2.18 -2.03
N TRP A 32 7.46 3.00 -0.97
CA TRP A 32 7.91 2.58 0.36
C TRP A 32 6.98 1.56 1.02
N GLU A 33 5.67 1.70 0.82
CA GLU A 33 4.70 0.70 1.26
C GLU A 33 4.93 -0.64 0.57
N ARG A 34 5.10 -0.64 -0.76
CA ARG A 34 5.35 -1.87 -1.51
C ARG A 34 6.67 -2.52 -1.12
N PHE A 35 7.72 -1.72 -0.95
CA PHE A 35 9.01 -2.22 -0.49
C PHE A 35 8.87 -2.94 0.86
N SER A 36 8.27 -2.29 1.86
CA SER A 36 8.12 -2.91 3.19
C SER A 36 7.22 -4.14 3.16
N PHE A 37 6.15 -4.13 2.36
CA PHE A 37 5.23 -5.25 2.19
C PHE A 37 5.94 -6.47 1.59
N TYR A 38 6.64 -6.31 0.47
CA TYR A 38 7.31 -7.44 -0.19
C TYR A 38 8.51 -7.96 0.59
N SER A 39 9.28 -7.09 1.25
CA SER A 39 10.36 -7.51 2.14
C SER A 39 9.84 -8.32 3.31
N MET A 40 8.74 -7.89 3.93
CA MET A 40 8.09 -8.65 4.99
C MET A 40 7.63 -10.01 4.47
N LEU A 41 6.89 -10.08 3.34
CA LEU A 41 6.43 -11.36 2.80
C LEU A 41 7.56 -12.34 2.47
N ALA A 42 8.66 -11.83 1.91
CA ALA A 42 9.81 -12.65 1.52
C ALA A 42 10.47 -13.33 2.73
N LEU A 43 10.55 -12.63 3.86
CA LEU A 43 11.19 -13.14 5.07
C LEU A 43 10.21 -13.82 6.03
N PHE A 44 8.91 -13.53 5.93
CA PHE A 44 7.93 -13.91 6.94
C PHE A 44 7.85 -15.42 7.16
N THR A 45 7.70 -16.20 6.08
CA THR A 45 7.60 -17.66 6.21
C THR A 45 8.93 -18.31 6.57
N LEU A 46 10.06 -17.70 6.20
CA LEU A 46 11.39 -18.13 6.63
C LEU A 46 11.54 -17.96 8.14
N TYR A 47 11.16 -16.79 8.65
CA TYR A 47 11.19 -16.50 10.08
C TYR A 47 10.29 -17.45 10.89
N LEU A 48 9.05 -17.69 10.48
CA LEU A 48 8.15 -18.59 11.21
C LEU A 48 8.69 -20.03 11.31
N ARG A 49 9.39 -20.49 10.27
CA ARG A 49 9.90 -21.86 10.16
C ARG A 49 11.26 -22.07 10.80
N ASP A 50 11.99 -20.99 11.10
CA ASP A 50 13.28 -21.07 11.76
C ASP A 50 13.10 -21.66 13.19
N PRO A 51 13.77 -22.76 13.55
CA PRO A 51 13.61 -23.39 14.87
C PRO A 51 14.45 -22.73 15.97
N THR A 52 15.41 -21.88 15.60
CA THR A 52 16.36 -21.24 16.51
C THR A 52 15.94 -19.83 16.89
N GLU A 53 15.68 -18.99 15.90
CA GLU A 53 15.34 -17.58 16.05
C GLU A 53 13.84 -17.33 15.83
N GLY A 54 13.14 -18.30 15.26
CA GLY A 54 11.73 -18.25 14.90
C GLY A 54 10.82 -19.05 15.83
N PHE A 55 9.75 -19.62 15.26
CA PHE A 55 8.77 -20.44 15.99
C PHE A 55 8.84 -21.92 15.67
N GLY A 56 9.75 -22.35 14.79
CA GLY A 56 9.90 -23.75 14.38
C GLY A 56 8.65 -24.35 13.72
N TRP A 57 7.82 -23.52 13.08
CA TRP A 57 6.58 -23.98 12.46
C TRP A 57 6.83 -24.90 11.26
N THR A 58 5.87 -25.78 11.01
CA THR A 58 5.83 -26.56 9.78
C THR A 58 5.59 -25.65 8.57
N ALA A 59 5.99 -26.13 7.38
CA ALA A 59 5.70 -25.42 6.14
C ALA A 59 4.18 -25.18 5.94
N SER A 60 3.34 -26.12 6.38
CA SER A 60 1.89 -26.02 6.27
C SER A 60 1.32 -24.91 7.16
N GLU A 61 1.77 -24.80 8.42
CA GLU A 61 1.30 -23.77 9.35
C GLU A 61 1.70 -22.37 8.88
N ALA A 62 2.98 -22.20 8.49
CA ALA A 62 3.47 -20.93 7.98
C ALA A 62 2.74 -20.49 6.69
N THR A 63 2.48 -21.45 5.78
CA THR A 63 1.74 -21.18 4.53
C THR A 63 0.29 -20.81 4.81
N SER A 64 -0.37 -21.49 5.76
CA SER A 64 -1.74 -21.17 6.15
C SER A 64 -1.85 -19.77 6.73
N LEU A 65 -0.93 -19.35 7.62
CA LEU A 65 -0.93 -18.00 8.16
C LEU A 65 -0.67 -16.95 7.07
N TYR A 66 0.30 -17.20 6.18
CA TYR A 66 0.58 -16.36 5.03
C TYR A 66 -0.66 -16.18 4.12
N ALA A 67 -1.35 -17.27 3.80
CA ALA A 67 -2.54 -17.24 2.95
C ALA A 67 -3.69 -16.47 3.60
N ASN A 68 -3.92 -16.69 4.91
CA ASN A 68 -4.91 -15.94 5.68
C ASN A 68 -4.59 -14.45 5.71
N TYR A 69 -3.32 -14.09 5.93
CA TYR A 69 -2.88 -12.70 5.90
C TYR A 69 -3.19 -12.05 4.53
N LEU A 70 -2.81 -12.70 3.43
CA LEU A 70 -3.09 -12.18 2.09
C LEU A 70 -4.59 -12.04 1.82
N MET A 71 -5.39 -13.02 2.23
CA MET A 71 -6.85 -12.95 2.08
C MET A 71 -7.41 -11.66 2.70
N PHE A 72 -7.02 -11.35 3.94
CA PHE A 72 -7.46 -10.13 4.61
C PHE A 72 -6.86 -8.84 3.99
N VAL A 73 -5.63 -8.89 3.51
CA VAL A 73 -5.02 -7.77 2.76
C VAL A 73 -5.79 -7.47 1.47
N TYR A 74 -6.34 -8.47 0.79
CA TYR A 74 -7.16 -8.25 -0.41
C TYR A 74 -8.61 -7.86 -0.08
N ALA A 75 -9.15 -8.29 1.06
CA ALA A 75 -10.52 -7.97 1.48
C ALA A 75 -10.64 -6.59 2.15
N SER A 76 -9.67 -6.19 2.99
CA SER A 76 -9.71 -4.95 3.78
C SER A 76 -9.89 -3.65 2.98
N PRO A 77 -9.39 -3.49 1.73
CA PRO A 77 -9.60 -2.28 0.94
C PRO A 77 -11.07 -1.95 0.70
N LEU A 78 -11.96 -2.95 0.60
CA LEU A 78 -13.39 -2.71 0.40
C LEU A 78 -13.96 -1.91 1.57
N ILE A 79 -13.57 -2.28 2.80
CA ILE A 79 -14.05 -1.62 4.02
C ILE A 79 -13.39 -0.25 4.16
N GLY A 80 -12.07 -0.16 3.97
CA GLY A 80 -11.33 1.09 4.16
C GLY A 80 -11.68 2.17 3.13
N GLY A 81 -12.00 1.80 1.88
CA GLY A 81 -12.51 2.73 0.87
C GLY A 81 -13.88 3.30 1.27
N LEU A 82 -14.83 2.43 1.65
CA LEU A 82 -16.16 2.85 2.09
C LEU A 82 -16.13 3.80 3.30
N ILE A 83 -15.22 3.56 4.25
CA ILE A 83 -15.05 4.44 5.42
C ILE A 83 -14.48 5.80 4.99
N ALA A 84 -13.52 5.81 4.06
CA ALA A 84 -12.94 7.06 3.56
C ALA A 84 -13.93 7.91 2.78
N ASP A 85 -14.77 7.28 1.96
CA ASP A 85 -15.81 7.95 1.18
C ASP A 85 -16.85 8.64 2.08
N LYS A 86 -17.20 8.02 3.22
CA LYS A 86 -18.33 8.46 4.05
C LYS A 86 -17.94 9.26 5.30
N ILE A 87 -16.75 9.03 5.85
CA ILE A 87 -16.42 9.46 7.22
C ILE A 87 -15.10 10.22 7.29
N THR A 88 -13.99 9.58 6.89
CA THR A 88 -12.65 10.11 7.22
C THR A 88 -12.08 11.02 6.14
N GLY A 89 -12.46 10.83 4.87
CA GLY A 89 -11.82 11.46 3.71
C GLY A 89 -10.47 10.83 3.36
N TYR A 90 -10.11 10.88 2.08
CA TYR A 90 -8.97 10.12 1.52
C TYR A 90 -7.63 10.45 2.19
N ARG A 91 -7.30 11.73 2.37
CA ARG A 91 -6.01 12.14 2.96
C ARG A 91 -5.83 11.61 4.39
N LYS A 92 -6.87 11.68 5.23
CA LYS A 92 -6.81 11.17 6.61
C LYS A 92 -6.75 9.65 6.63
N ALA A 93 -7.52 8.98 5.76
CA ALA A 93 -7.46 7.53 5.60
C ALA A 93 -6.04 7.06 5.27
N VAL A 94 -5.36 7.69 4.31
CA VAL A 94 -3.98 7.35 3.96
C VAL A 94 -3.01 7.55 5.13
N MET A 95 -3.15 8.64 5.91
CA MET A 95 -2.32 8.86 7.10
C MET A 95 -2.56 7.82 8.20
N ILE A 96 -3.82 7.42 8.43
CA ILE A 96 -4.18 6.33 9.35
C ILE A 96 -3.54 5.03 8.87
N GLY A 97 -3.62 4.75 7.56
CA GLY A 97 -3.00 3.60 6.94
C GLY A 97 -1.49 3.53 7.21
N GLY A 98 -0.79 4.64 6.96
CA GLY A 98 0.65 4.77 7.24
C GLY A 98 1.03 4.56 8.71
N PHE A 99 0.22 5.07 9.65
CA PHE A 99 0.44 4.83 11.07
C PHE A 99 0.36 3.34 11.43
N PHE A 100 -0.67 2.65 10.93
CA PHE A 100 -0.84 1.22 11.15
C PHE A 100 0.26 0.37 10.50
N PHE A 101 0.76 0.78 9.33
CA PHE A 101 1.94 0.13 8.73
C PHE A 101 3.18 0.25 9.61
N MET A 102 3.46 1.46 10.10
CA MET A 102 4.60 1.69 11.01
C MET A 102 4.47 0.87 12.29
N ALA A 103 3.29 0.85 12.92
CA ALA A 103 3.03 0.05 14.10
C ALA A 103 3.17 -1.45 13.83
N GLY A 104 2.63 -1.95 12.72
CA GLY A 104 2.71 -3.36 12.33
C GLY A 104 4.14 -3.83 12.10
N HIS A 105 4.92 -3.07 11.34
CA HIS A 105 6.34 -3.39 11.14
C HIS A 105 7.16 -3.27 12.43
N GLY A 106 6.85 -2.29 13.29
CA GLY A 106 7.47 -2.18 14.61
C GLY A 106 7.19 -3.40 15.49
N LEU A 107 5.96 -3.91 15.48
CA LEU A 107 5.56 -5.10 16.23
C LEU A 107 6.23 -6.38 15.75
N LEU A 108 6.54 -6.51 14.45
CA LEU A 108 7.29 -7.66 13.91
C LEU A 108 8.71 -7.78 14.48
N SER A 109 9.26 -6.71 15.07
CA SER A 109 10.56 -6.72 15.75
C SER A 109 10.54 -7.48 17.09
N ILE A 110 9.35 -7.75 17.64
CA ILE A 110 9.19 -8.43 18.92
C ILE A 110 9.04 -9.93 18.64
N PRO A 111 9.96 -10.79 19.13
CA PRO A 111 9.94 -12.24 18.85
C PRO A 111 8.90 -12.95 19.72
N ALA A 112 7.62 -12.61 19.53
CA ALA A 112 6.51 -13.17 20.26
C ALA A 112 5.30 -13.40 19.36
N LEU A 113 4.65 -14.55 19.51
CA LEU A 113 3.57 -14.95 18.62
C LEU A 113 2.36 -14.00 18.67
N TRP A 114 2.03 -13.48 19.86
CA TRP A 114 0.97 -12.47 20.00
C TRP A 114 1.32 -11.17 19.25
N ALA A 115 2.61 -10.79 19.22
CA ALA A 115 3.07 -9.59 18.53
C ALA A 115 3.01 -9.78 17.01
N VAL A 116 3.30 -10.99 16.51
CA VAL A 116 3.11 -11.34 15.10
C VAL A 116 1.64 -11.19 14.70
N TYR A 117 0.69 -11.80 15.43
CA TYR A 117 -0.73 -11.69 15.08
C TYR A 117 -1.26 -10.25 15.15
N LEU A 118 -0.82 -9.49 16.16
CA LEU A 118 -1.17 -8.07 16.27
C LEU A 118 -0.56 -7.25 15.12
N ALA A 119 0.70 -7.53 14.76
CA ALA A 119 1.37 -6.90 13.63
C ALA A 119 0.62 -7.14 12.32
N LEU A 120 0.26 -8.39 12.00
CA LEU A 120 -0.50 -8.73 10.81
C LEU A 120 -1.84 -8.00 10.77
N THR A 121 -2.51 -7.90 11.91
CA THR A 121 -3.78 -7.18 12.03
C THR A 121 -3.59 -5.69 11.73
N CYS A 122 -2.56 -5.07 12.30
CA CYS A 122 -2.20 -3.68 12.00
C CYS A 122 -1.90 -3.48 10.51
N LEU A 123 -1.10 -4.37 9.90
CA LEU A 123 -0.77 -4.30 8.47
C LEU A 123 -2.00 -4.45 7.57
N VAL A 124 -2.93 -5.34 7.92
CA VAL A 124 -4.23 -5.50 7.22
C VAL A 124 -5.05 -4.21 7.28
N ILE A 125 -5.20 -3.63 8.47
CA ILE A 125 -5.93 -2.36 8.65
C ILE A 125 -5.23 -1.24 7.88
N GLY A 126 -3.91 -1.16 7.98
CA GLY A 126 -3.07 -0.21 7.27
C GLY A 126 -3.32 -0.24 5.77
N ASN A 127 -3.20 -1.43 5.18
CA ASN A 127 -3.46 -1.66 3.76
C ASN A 127 -4.91 -1.33 3.36
N GLY A 128 -5.88 -1.69 4.18
CA GLY A 128 -7.29 -1.38 3.92
C GLY A 128 -7.56 0.11 3.78
N PHE A 129 -6.98 0.93 4.65
CA PHE A 129 -7.11 2.39 4.56
C PHE A 129 -6.18 3.04 3.54
N PHE A 130 -5.05 2.43 3.21
CA PHE A 130 -4.07 3.02 2.31
C PHE A 130 -4.41 2.78 0.84
N LYS A 131 -4.53 1.51 0.42
CA LYS A 131 -4.63 1.12 -1.00
C LYS A 131 -5.74 1.81 -1.80
N PRO A 132 -7.02 1.75 -1.40
CA PRO A 132 -8.10 2.32 -2.20
C PRO A 132 -7.99 3.86 -2.24
N ASN A 133 -7.46 4.47 -1.18
CA ASN A 133 -7.50 5.91 -0.99
C ASN A 133 -6.31 6.63 -1.61
N VAL A 134 -5.13 6.01 -1.69
CA VAL A 134 -3.98 6.56 -2.43
C VAL A 134 -4.28 6.66 -3.92
N SER A 135 -4.86 5.62 -4.52
CA SER A 135 -5.25 5.65 -5.94
C SER A 135 -6.26 6.76 -6.23
N THR A 136 -7.25 6.95 -5.35
CA THR A 136 -8.23 8.03 -5.49
C THR A 136 -7.60 9.41 -5.32
N MET A 137 -6.62 9.55 -4.41
CA MET A 137 -5.87 10.80 -4.28
C MET A 137 -5.09 11.15 -5.55
N VAL A 138 -4.46 10.16 -6.21
CA VAL A 138 -3.77 10.39 -7.50
C VAL A 138 -4.75 10.84 -8.58
N GLY A 139 -5.94 10.23 -8.66
CA GLY A 139 -6.96 10.62 -9.63
C GLY A 139 -7.55 12.02 -9.41
N ASN A 140 -7.40 12.57 -8.20
CA ASN A 140 -7.88 13.90 -7.81
C ASN A 140 -6.78 14.98 -7.83
N LEU A 141 -5.57 14.67 -8.30
CA LEU A 141 -4.47 15.62 -8.51
C LEU A 141 -4.55 16.33 -9.85
#